data_AF-A0A4S2SB34-F1
#
_entry.id   AF-A0A4S2SB34-F1
#
_cell.length_a   1.000
_cell.length_b   1.000
_cell.length_c   1.000
_cell.angle_alpha   90.00
_cell.angle_beta   90.00
_cell.angle_gamma   90.00
#
_symmetry.space_group_name_H-M   'P 1'
#
loop_
_entity.id
_entity.type
_entity.pdbx_description
1 polymer ?
#
loop_
_entity_poly.entity_id
_entity_poly.type
_entity_poly.pdbx_seq_one_letter_code
_entity_poly.pdbx_strand_id
1 'polypeptide(L)'
;HALARKTWLFFETYVGPADNWLPPDNMQEHPVEVLARRTSPTNIGLSLLANLTAYDFGYIPGGQLLERTRNTFQTMAALERHQGHFYNWYDTQYLRPLPPAYVSTVDSGNLAGHLLTLLPGLQALADAPVLHAKLFPGIRTAHAILHELSRTLPLTGEQQLSPLFTRELDSACATPPTSLSQACVVLESLNRHVDEFSRGLNQVSFSSTTSTPGSPSDKQP
;
A
#
# COMPACT_ATOMS: atom_id res chain seq x y z
N HIS A 1 -5.75 -6.14 13.01
CA HIS A 1 -5.04 -5.99 11.72
C HIS A 1 -5.67 -4.97 10.76
N ALA A 2 -6.94 -4.58 10.89
CA ALA A 2 -7.55 -3.57 10.00
C ALA A 2 -6.77 -2.24 9.97
N LEU A 3 -6.35 -1.73 11.12
CA LEU A 3 -5.50 -0.52 11.20
C LEU A 3 -4.19 -0.70 10.42
N ALA A 4 -3.48 -1.80 10.60
CA ALA A 4 -2.24 -2.07 9.87
C ALA A 4 -2.45 -2.14 8.34
N ARG A 5 -3.54 -2.74 7.86
CA ARG A 5 -3.88 -2.75 6.43
C ARG A 5 -4.22 -1.35 5.89
N LYS A 6 -4.92 -0.53 6.70
CA LYS A 6 -5.20 0.89 6.38
C LYS A 6 -3.90 1.71 6.37
N THR A 7 -2.97 1.48 7.29
CA THR A 7 -1.64 2.12 7.28
C THR A 7 -0.81 1.67 6.08
N TRP A 8 -0.83 0.38 5.73
CA TRP A 8 -0.12 -0.13 4.55
C TRP A 8 -0.61 0.54 3.25
N LEU A 9 -1.89 0.92 3.17
CA LEU A 9 -2.45 1.62 2.00
C LEU A 9 -1.66 2.89 1.65
N PHE A 10 -1.09 3.59 2.63
CA PHE A 10 -0.20 4.72 2.37
C PHE A 10 1.01 4.31 1.50
N PHE A 11 1.70 3.24 1.88
CA PHE A 11 2.88 2.77 1.14
C PHE A 11 2.50 2.14 -0.21
N GLU A 12 1.37 1.44 -0.25
CA GLU A 12 0.81 0.85 -1.47
C GLU A 12 0.50 1.93 -2.52
N THR A 13 -0.10 3.05 -2.09
CA THR A 13 -0.48 4.16 -2.96
C THR A 13 0.70 5.05 -3.34
N TYR A 14 1.52 5.46 -2.38
CA TYR A 14 2.50 6.54 -2.57
C TYR A 14 3.95 6.06 -2.79
N VAL A 15 4.25 4.78 -2.58
CA VAL A 15 5.58 4.21 -2.87
C VAL A 15 5.48 3.35 -4.13
N GLY A 16 5.38 4.02 -5.26
CA GLY A 16 5.23 3.42 -6.58
C GLY A 16 6.11 4.08 -7.64
N PRO A 17 5.96 3.69 -8.92
CA PRO A 17 6.78 4.19 -10.02
C PRO A 17 6.78 5.71 -10.18
N ALA A 18 5.67 6.38 -9.87
CA ALA A 18 5.52 7.84 -10.01
C ALA A 18 6.47 8.66 -9.10
N ASP A 19 6.93 8.05 -8.02
CA ASP A 19 7.82 8.63 -7.01
C ASP A 19 9.09 7.77 -6.86
N ASN A 20 9.48 7.08 -7.94
CA ASN A 20 10.67 6.21 -8.03
C ASN A 20 10.78 5.18 -6.91
N TRP A 21 9.65 4.68 -6.40
CA TRP A 21 9.60 3.74 -5.27
C TRP A 21 10.23 4.29 -3.98
N LEU A 22 10.24 5.62 -3.82
CA LEU A 22 10.65 6.31 -2.61
C LEU A 22 9.42 6.82 -1.85
N PRO A 23 9.41 6.75 -0.52
CA PRO A 23 8.31 7.25 0.28
C PRO A 23 8.34 8.77 0.41
N PRO A 24 7.19 9.45 0.27
CA PRO A 24 7.09 10.86 0.62
C PRO A 24 7.25 11.04 2.13
N ASP A 25 7.64 12.25 2.54
CA ASP A 25 7.87 12.60 3.95
C ASP A 25 6.57 12.63 4.75
N ASN A 26 5.53 13.22 4.16
CA ASN A 26 4.20 13.18 4.70
C ASN A 26 3.15 13.28 3.58
N MET A 27 1.94 12.86 3.93
CA MET A 27 0.73 13.12 3.18
C MET A 27 -0.27 13.72 4.16
N GLN A 28 -0.83 14.86 3.78
CA GLN A 28 -1.83 15.57 4.56
C GLN A 28 -3.15 15.50 3.79
N GLU A 29 -4.19 14.90 4.38
CA GLU A 29 -5.52 14.78 3.75
C GLU A 29 -6.39 16.03 3.99
N HIS A 30 -6.23 16.66 5.15
CA HIS A 30 -7.03 17.80 5.59
C HIS A 30 -6.13 18.99 5.95
N PRO A 31 -6.49 20.23 5.56
CA PRO A 31 -7.69 20.64 4.83
C PRO A 31 -7.59 20.48 3.30
N VAL A 32 -6.39 20.27 2.76
CA VAL A 32 -6.12 20.06 1.34
C VAL A 32 -5.15 18.89 1.21
N GLU A 33 -5.37 18.03 0.22
CA GLU A 33 -4.47 16.94 -0.08
C GLU A 33 -3.10 17.47 -0.53
N VAL A 34 -2.08 17.30 0.30
CA VAL A 34 -0.71 17.69 0.01
C VAL A 34 0.21 16.50 0.24
N LEU A 35 0.87 16.08 -0.83
CA LEU A 35 1.92 15.07 -0.79
C LEU A 35 3.28 15.76 -0.78
N ALA A 36 4.01 15.71 0.34
CA ALA A 36 5.37 16.22 0.37
C ALA A 36 6.31 15.24 -0.33
N ARG A 37 6.51 15.47 -1.63
CA ARG A 37 7.37 14.68 -2.54
C ARG A 37 8.87 14.86 -2.28
N ARG A 38 9.26 14.65 -1.02
CA ARG A 38 10.63 14.57 -0.57
C ARG A 38 10.80 13.33 0.29
N THR A 39 11.99 12.78 0.34
CA THR A 39 12.30 11.62 1.19
C THR A 39 13.61 11.79 1.93
N SER A 40 13.77 11.07 3.03
CA SER A 40 15.01 10.98 3.80
C SER A 40 15.50 9.53 3.90
N PRO A 41 16.78 9.29 4.26
CA PRO A 41 17.28 7.94 4.53
C PRO A 41 16.44 7.18 5.58
N THR A 42 15.91 7.88 6.60
CA THR A 42 14.99 7.28 7.57
C THR A 42 13.72 6.79 6.89
N ASN A 43 13.08 7.63 6.07
CA ASN A 43 11.81 7.29 5.41
C ASN A 43 12.01 6.10 4.46
N ILE A 44 13.09 6.09 3.67
CA ILE A 44 13.45 4.98 2.78
C ILE A 44 13.61 3.67 3.56
N GLY A 45 14.36 3.69 4.67
CA GLY A 45 14.54 2.50 5.49
C GLY A 45 13.21 2.00 6.07
N LEU A 46 12.35 2.92 6.51
CA LEU A 46 11.04 2.59 7.05
C LEU A 46 10.11 1.97 5.98
N SER A 47 10.11 2.47 4.74
CA SER A 47 9.28 1.90 3.67
C SER A 47 9.73 0.49 3.26
N LEU A 48 11.04 0.22 3.30
CA LEU A 48 11.56 -1.14 3.09
C LEU A 48 11.04 -2.12 4.15
N LEU A 49 11.05 -1.72 5.43
CA LEU A 49 10.47 -2.54 6.50
C LEU A 49 8.95 -2.63 6.44
N ALA A 50 8.26 -1.58 5.96
CA ALA A 50 6.83 -1.62 5.70
C ALA A 50 6.49 -2.65 4.62
N ASN A 51 7.28 -2.75 3.54
CA ASN A 51 7.13 -3.79 2.53
C ASN A 51 7.25 -5.20 3.16
N LEU A 52 8.28 -5.43 3.99
CA LEU A 52 8.46 -6.71 4.68
C LEU A 52 7.28 -7.03 5.62
N THR A 53 6.82 -6.03 6.37
CA THR A 53 5.67 -6.18 7.28
C THR A 53 4.37 -6.49 6.52
N ALA A 54 4.18 -5.91 5.33
CA ALA A 54 3.04 -6.21 4.47
C ALA A 54 3.07 -7.66 3.97
N TYR A 55 4.24 -8.20 3.66
CA TYR A 55 4.43 -9.61 3.36
C TYR A 55 4.10 -10.49 4.58
N ASP A 56 4.62 -10.15 5.77
CA ASP A 56 4.38 -10.90 7.00
C ASP A 56 2.87 -10.98 7.35
N PHE A 57 2.12 -9.92 7.08
CA PHE A 57 0.66 -9.90 7.25
C PHE A 57 -0.13 -10.54 6.09
N GLY A 58 0.53 -10.95 5.00
CA GLY A 58 -0.10 -11.52 3.82
C GLY A 58 -0.87 -10.49 2.98
N TYR A 59 -0.51 -9.20 3.08
CA TYR A 59 -1.09 -8.14 2.26
C TYR A 59 -0.51 -8.12 0.85
N ILE A 60 0.76 -8.52 0.71
CA ILE A 60 1.44 -8.68 -0.58
C ILE A 60 2.13 -10.04 -0.66
N PRO A 61 2.23 -10.66 -1.85
CA PRO A 61 3.01 -11.88 -2.04
C PRO A 61 4.52 -11.60 -2.02
N GLY A 62 5.32 -12.65 -1.78
CA GLY A 62 6.79 -12.53 -1.73
C GLY A 62 7.41 -11.94 -3.00
N GLY A 63 6.84 -12.24 -4.17
CA GLY A 63 7.28 -11.65 -5.45
C GLY A 63 7.15 -10.11 -5.46
N GLN A 64 6.04 -9.57 -4.95
CA GLN A 64 5.81 -8.13 -4.88
C GLN A 64 6.70 -7.46 -3.82
N LEU A 65 6.98 -8.14 -2.69
CA LEU A 65 7.99 -7.68 -1.73
C LEU A 65 9.37 -7.53 -2.39
N LEU A 66 9.80 -8.55 -3.14
CA LEU A 66 11.10 -8.54 -3.81
C LEU A 66 11.18 -7.47 -4.91
N GLU A 67 10.11 -7.30 -5.69
CA GLU A 67 10.03 -6.26 -6.73
C GLU A 67 10.14 -4.86 -6.13
N ARG A 68 9.30 -4.54 -5.14
CA ARG A 68 9.30 -3.22 -4.49
C ARG A 68 10.65 -2.91 -3.85
N THR A 69 11.21 -3.88 -3.12
CA THR A 69 12.53 -3.78 -2.49
C THR A 69 13.64 -3.55 -3.52
N ARG A 70 13.66 -4.33 -4.61
CA ARG A 70 14.64 -4.19 -5.68
C ARG A 70 14.57 -2.81 -6.33
N ASN A 71 13.36 -2.34 -6.62
CA ASN A 71 13.18 -1.05 -7.28
C ASN A 71 13.63 0.10 -6.38
N THR A 72 13.31 0.06 -5.07
CA THR A 72 13.83 1.03 -4.11
C THR A 72 15.37 1.02 -4.05
N PHE A 73 16.01 -0.16 -4.00
CA PHE A 73 17.49 -0.24 -4.02
C PHE A 73 18.11 0.27 -5.33
N GLN A 74 17.48 0.02 -6.48
CA GLN A 74 17.91 0.57 -7.76
C GLN A 74 17.84 2.10 -7.76
N THR A 75 16.74 2.68 -7.26
CA THR A 75 16.62 4.13 -7.10
C THR A 75 17.67 4.67 -6.15
N MET A 76 17.86 4.03 -4.99
CA MET A 76 18.89 4.43 -4.02
C MET A 76 20.28 4.44 -4.64
N ALA A 77 20.59 3.49 -5.54
CA ALA A 77 21.87 3.42 -6.24
C ALA A 77 22.13 4.63 -7.16
N ALA A 78 21.07 5.24 -7.68
CA ALA A 78 21.14 6.41 -8.56
C ALA A 78 21.17 7.76 -7.81
N LEU A 79 20.86 7.79 -6.52
CA LEU A 79 20.87 9.02 -5.72
C LEU A 79 22.30 9.58 -5.58
N GLU A 80 22.45 10.89 -5.74
CA GLU A 80 23.70 11.60 -5.46
C GLU A 80 24.08 11.46 -3.98
N ARG A 81 25.37 11.29 -3.68
CA ARG A 81 25.87 11.06 -2.31
C ARG A 81 27.08 11.94 -2.01
N HIS A 82 27.18 12.39 -0.77
CA HIS A 82 28.37 13.05 -0.25
C HIS A 82 29.32 12.01 0.36
N GLN A 83 30.44 11.72 -0.31
CA GLN A 83 31.44 10.74 0.17
C GLN A 83 30.83 9.38 0.52
N GLY A 84 29.83 8.93 -0.25
CA GLY A 84 29.11 7.67 -0.01
C GLY A 84 27.94 7.78 0.97
N HIS A 85 27.74 8.91 1.65
CA HIS A 85 26.58 9.16 2.49
C HIS A 85 25.42 9.78 1.71
N PHE A 86 24.20 9.35 2.03
CA PHE A 86 23.00 10.00 1.52
C PHE A 86 22.81 11.39 2.15
N TYR A 87 22.33 12.34 1.34
CA TYR A 87 21.81 13.61 1.82
C TYR A 87 20.52 13.41 2.61
N ASN A 88 20.18 14.37 3.46
CA ASN A 88 18.99 14.24 4.30
C ASN A 88 17.69 14.32 3.51
N TRP A 89 17.67 15.06 2.41
CA TRP A 89 16.46 15.28 1.62
C TRP A 89 16.72 15.10 0.13
N TYR A 90 15.87 14.30 -0.50
CA TYR A 90 15.79 14.15 -1.95
C TYR A 90 14.38 14.41 -2.43
N ASP A 91 14.25 14.98 -3.62
CA ASP A 91 12.99 14.97 -4.37
C ASP A 91 12.68 13.54 -4.85
N THR A 92 11.46 13.05 -4.59
CA THR A 92 11.08 11.66 -4.93
C THR A 92 10.88 11.43 -6.43
N GLN A 93 10.63 12.46 -7.23
CA GLN A 93 10.35 12.34 -8.65
C GLN A 93 11.60 12.54 -9.51
N TYR A 94 12.42 13.53 -9.14
CA TYR A 94 13.60 13.94 -9.89
C TYR A 94 14.92 13.42 -9.32
N LEU A 95 14.88 12.78 -8.15
CA LEU A 95 16.04 12.16 -7.49
C LEU A 95 17.17 13.14 -7.13
N ARG A 96 16.84 14.44 -7.05
CA ARG A 96 17.81 15.50 -6.76
C ARG A 96 17.88 15.75 -5.25
N PRO A 97 19.08 15.96 -4.69
CA PRO A 97 19.21 16.50 -3.34
C PRO A 97 18.49 17.85 -3.23
N LEU A 98 17.78 18.07 -2.12
CA LEU A 98 17.08 19.33 -1.87
C LEU A 98 17.96 20.27 -1.02
N PRO A 99 17.96 21.59 -1.30
CA PRO A 99 18.70 22.56 -0.49
C PRO A 99 18.00 22.83 0.86
N PRO A 100 18.76 23.06 1.95
CA PRO A 100 20.22 22.93 2.03
C PRO A 100 20.64 21.45 1.99
N ALA A 101 21.67 21.14 1.20
CA ALA A 101 22.19 19.78 1.11
C ALA A 101 23.14 19.51 2.29
N TYR A 102 22.74 18.60 3.18
CA TYR A 102 23.56 18.15 4.30
C TYR A 102 23.36 16.65 4.56
N VAL A 103 24.31 16.04 5.28
CA VAL A 103 24.23 14.65 5.75
C VAL A 103 23.72 14.65 7.18
N SER A 104 22.65 13.90 7.45
CA SER A 104 22.17 13.62 8.81
C SER A 104 22.77 12.30 9.29
N THR A 105 23.55 12.34 10.37
CA THR A 105 24.08 11.14 11.02
C THR A 105 22.96 10.30 11.65
N VAL A 106 21.90 10.95 12.13
CA VAL A 106 20.70 10.29 12.67
C VAL A 106 19.99 9.49 11.59
N ASP A 107 19.70 10.11 10.44
CA ASP A 107 19.00 9.42 9.34
C ASP A 107 19.86 8.31 8.72
N SER A 108 21.18 8.53 8.63
CA SER A 108 22.12 7.49 8.21
C SER A 108 22.10 6.30 9.17
N GLY A 109 22.09 6.56 10.49
CA GLY A 109 21.99 5.53 11.52
C GLY A 109 20.66 4.77 11.47
N ASN A 110 19.54 5.48 11.30
CA ASN A 110 18.23 4.88 11.14
C ASN A 110 18.17 3.96 9.93
N LEU A 111 18.64 4.42 8.76
CA LEU A 111 18.71 3.60 7.55
C LEU A 111 19.55 2.34 7.79
N ALA A 112 20.71 2.46 8.43
CA ALA A 112 21.55 1.31 8.76
C ALA A 112 20.81 0.30 9.65
N GLY A 113 20.13 0.77 10.71
CA GLY A 113 19.33 -0.09 11.60
C GLY A 113 18.16 -0.78 10.86
N HIS A 114 17.48 -0.06 9.97
CA HIS A 114 16.43 -0.64 9.14
C HIS A 114 16.98 -1.71 8.20
N LEU A 115 18.12 -1.48 7.55
CA LEU A 115 18.75 -2.47 6.65
C LEU A 115 19.22 -3.72 7.40
N LEU A 116 19.76 -3.56 8.61
CA LEU A 116 20.12 -4.69 9.48
C LEU A 116 18.90 -5.54 9.88
N THR A 117 17.72 -4.91 9.98
CA THR A 117 16.46 -5.62 10.25
C THR A 117 15.90 -6.27 8.98
N LEU A 118 16.01 -5.62 7.83
CA LEU A 118 15.53 -6.11 6.54
C LEU A 118 16.28 -7.37 6.09
N LEU A 119 17.61 -7.40 6.28
CA LEU A 119 18.48 -8.48 5.81
C LEU A 119 18.00 -9.89 6.24
N PRO A 120 17.83 -10.21 7.54
CA PRO A 120 17.37 -11.53 7.95
C PRO A 120 15.95 -11.83 7.45
N GLY A 121 15.08 -10.82 7.32
CA GLY A 121 13.75 -10.98 6.72
C GLY A 121 13.81 -11.46 5.27
N LEU A 122 14.66 -10.84 4.44
CA LEU A 122 14.87 -11.25 3.05
C LEU A 122 15.58 -12.61 2.93
N GLN A 123 16.50 -12.93 3.84
CA GLN A 123 17.15 -14.24 3.87
C GLN A 123 16.15 -15.36 4.19
N ALA A 124 15.24 -15.14 5.14
CA ALA A 124 14.20 -16.10 5.50
C ALA A 124 13.24 -16.41 4.33
N LEU A 125 13.06 -15.49 3.38
CA LEU A 125 12.23 -15.73 2.19
C LEU A 125 12.77 -16.85 1.30
N ALA A 126 14.09 -17.07 1.26
CA ALA A 126 14.69 -18.08 0.39
C ALA A 126 14.24 -19.51 0.75
N ASP A 127 14.03 -19.74 2.04
CA ASP A 127 13.60 -21.03 2.60
C ASP A 127 12.09 -21.08 2.89
N ALA A 128 11.37 -19.98 2.66
CA ALA A 128 9.94 -19.88 2.94
C ALA A 128 9.10 -20.62 1.88
N PRO A 129 7.96 -21.22 2.25
CA PRO A 129 7.01 -21.76 1.27
C PRO A 129 6.51 -20.66 0.31
N VAL A 130 6.34 -21.02 -0.96
CA VAL A 130 5.76 -20.12 -1.98
C VAL A 130 4.36 -19.63 -1.57
N LEU A 131 3.55 -20.52 -0.98
CA LEU A 131 2.28 -20.15 -0.38
C LEU A 131 2.50 -19.69 1.06
N HIS A 132 2.49 -18.38 1.26
CA HIS A 132 2.60 -17.82 2.59
C HIS A 132 1.37 -18.18 3.44
N ALA A 133 1.60 -18.62 4.69
CA ALA A 133 0.53 -19.05 5.60
C ALA A 133 -0.51 -17.95 5.91
N LYS A 134 -0.13 -16.68 5.70
CA LYS A 134 -1.02 -15.52 5.91
C LYS A 134 -1.78 -15.07 4.65
N LEU A 135 -1.65 -15.75 3.52
CA LEU A 135 -2.31 -15.37 2.26
C LEU A 135 -3.83 -15.14 2.43
N PHE A 136 -4.59 -16.17 2.80
CA PHE A 136 -6.04 -16.04 2.99
C PHE A 136 -6.41 -15.16 4.20
N PRO A 137 -5.73 -15.24 5.36
CA PRO A 137 -5.94 -14.29 6.45
C PRO A 137 -5.73 -12.81 6.07
N GLY A 138 -4.78 -12.52 5.18
CA GLY A 138 -4.50 -11.19 4.63
C GLY A 138 -5.66 -10.70 3.76
N ILE A 139 -6.14 -11.54 2.84
CA ILE A 139 -7.34 -11.28 2.01
C ILE A 139 -8.56 -11.02 2.92
N ARG A 140 -8.74 -11.83 3.96
CA ARG A 140 -9.85 -11.67 4.92
C ARG A 140 -9.77 -10.34 5.67
N THR A 141 -8.57 -9.84 5.96
CA THR A 141 -8.39 -8.52 6.56
C THR A 141 -8.83 -7.41 5.60
N ALA A 142 -8.48 -7.51 4.31
CA ALA A 142 -8.93 -6.55 3.30
C ALA A 142 -10.46 -6.62 3.11
N HIS A 143 -11.03 -7.82 3.05
CA HIS A 143 -12.46 -8.04 2.98
C HIS A 143 -13.22 -7.44 4.16
N ALA A 144 -12.70 -7.56 5.38
CA ALA A 144 -13.34 -6.96 6.56
C ALA A 144 -13.43 -5.43 6.47
N ILE A 145 -12.40 -4.77 5.91
CA ILE A 145 -12.41 -3.33 5.66
C ILE A 145 -13.43 -2.99 4.57
N LEU A 146 -13.46 -3.74 3.48
CA LEU A 146 -14.43 -3.54 2.40
C LEU A 146 -15.87 -3.67 2.92
N HIS A 147 -16.14 -4.68 3.74
CA HIS A 147 -17.45 -4.90 4.36
C HIS A 147 -17.82 -3.78 5.36
N GLU A 148 -16.86 -3.22 6.09
CA GLU A 148 -17.08 -2.04 6.94
C GLU A 148 -17.52 -0.83 6.09
N LEU A 149 -16.82 -0.57 4.97
CA LEU A 149 -17.12 0.54 4.05
C LEU A 149 -18.44 0.33 3.28
N SER A 150 -18.77 -0.91 2.90
CA SER A 150 -20.02 -1.20 2.18
C SER A 150 -21.25 -0.92 3.03
N ARG A 151 -21.13 -0.91 4.37
CA ARG A 151 -22.22 -0.54 5.29
C ARG A 151 -22.47 0.95 5.39
N THR A 152 -21.48 1.79 5.04
CA THR A 152 -21.61 3.25 5.08
C THR A 152 -21.96 3.83 3.72
N LEU A 153 -21.73 3.09 2.64
CA LEU A 153 -22.08 3.47 1.27
C LEU A 153 -23.51 3.01 0.91
N PRO A 154 -24.26 3.78 0.10
CA PRO A 154 -25.62 3.44 -0.33
C PRO A 154 -25.60 2.41 -1.48
N LEU A 155 -25.12 1.19 -1.20
CA LEU A 155 -25.02 0.11 -2.18
C LEU A 155 -26.32 -0.71 -2.25
N THR A 156 -26.79 -1.02 -3.46
CA THR A 156 -27.90 -1.94 -3.71
C THR A 156 -27.45 -3.40 -3.64
N GLY A 157 -28.37 -4.36 -3.58
CA GLY A 157 -28.04 -5.78 -3.42
C GLY A 157 -27.10 -6.33 -4.50
N GLU A 158 -27.23 -5.89 -5.75
CA GLU A 158 -26.36 -6.27 -6.87
C GLU A 158 -24.95 -5.65 -6.78
N GLN A 159 -24.78 -4.64 -5.92
CA GLN A 159 -23.52 -3.93 -5.68
C GLN A 159 -22.84 -4.41 -4.39
N GLN A 160 -23.31 -5.52 -3.82
CA GLN A 160 -22.68 -6.15 -2.66
C GLN A 160 -21.83 -7.33 -3.10
N LEU A 161 -20.71 -7.55 -2.40
CA LEU A 161 -19.88 -8.72 -2.64
C LEU A 161 -20.67 -9.98 -2.28
N SER A 162 -20.62 -10.98 -3.15
CA SER A 162 -21.36 -12.23 -2.97
C SER A 162 -21.10 -12.86 -1.59
N PRO A 163 -22.13 -13.31 -0.85
CA PRO A 163 -21.93 -14.05 0.39
C PRO A 163 -21.12 -15.34 0.23
N LEU A 164 -21.05 -15.87 -1.00
CA LEU A 164 -20.20 -17.02 -1.34
C LEU A 164 -18.71 -16.69 -1.21
N PHE A 165 -18.30 -15.46 -1.54
CA PHE A 165 -16.92 -15.01 -1.35
C PHE A 165 -16.48 -15.17 0.11
N THR A 166 -17.29 -14.68 1.06
CA THR A 166 -17.00 -14.79 2.49
C THR A 166 -16.90 -16.25 2.93
N ARG A 167 -17.83 -17.10 2.48
CA ARG A 167 -17.83 -18.52 2.83
C ARG A 167 -16.60 -19.26 2.30
N GLU A 168 -16.25 -19.03 1.03
CA GLU A 168 -15.06 -19.63 0.41
C GLU A 168 -13.78 -19.16 1.11
N LEU A 169 -13.67 -17.86 1.40
CA LEU A 169 -12.51 -17.29 2.08
C LEU A 169 -12.37 -17.81 3.52
N ASP A 170 -13.47 -17.90 4.26
CA ASP A 170 -13.48 -18.46 5.61
C ASP A 170 -13.11 -19.94 5.60
N SER A 171 -13.59 -20.70 4.61
CA SER A 171 -13.17 -22.11 4.42
C SER A 171 -11.68 -22.21 4.11
N ALA A 172 -11.13 -21.35 3.25
CA ALA A 172 -9.71 -21.34 2.93
C ALA A 172 -8.84 -20.89 4.11
N CYS A 173 -9.38 -20.07 5.02
CA CYS A 173 -8.72 -19.72 6.27
C CYS A 173 -8.74 -20.88 7.29
N ALA A 174 -9.85 -21.61 7.39
CA ALA A 174 -10.02 -22.70 8.34
C ALA A 174 -9.26 -23.98 7.91
N THR A 175 -9.26 -24.26 6.61
CA THR A 175 -8.58 -25.40 5.98
C THR A 175 -7.75 -24.89 4.80
N PRO A 176 -6.52 -24.39 5.05
CA PRO A 176 -5.67 -23.86 3.99
C PRO A 176 -5.36 -24.91 2.91
N PRO A 177 -5.33 -24.51 1.63
CA PRO A 177 -4.84 -25.35 0.54
C PRO A 177 -3.46 -25.93 0.84
N THR A 178 -3.28 -27.22 0.51
CA THR A 178 -2.02 -27.95 0.78
C THR A 178 -1.08 -27.99 -0.42
N SER A 179 -1.52 -27.45 -1.57
CA SER A 179 -0.76 -27.41 -2.82
C SER A 179 -1.03 -26.11 -3.58
N LEU A 180 -0.10 -25.77 -4.48
CA LEU A 180 -0.22 -24.60 -5.35
C LEU A 180 -1.46 -24.67 -6.24
N SER A 181 -1.77 -25.83 -6.82
CA SER A 181 -2.95 -26.00 -7.69
C SER A 181 -4.25 -25.75 -6.93
N GLN A 182 -4.39 -26.28 -5.71
CA GLN A 182 -5.54 -26.01 -4.86
C GLN A 182 -5.64 -24.52 -4.50
N ALA A 183 -4.52 -23.88 -4.15
CA ALA A 183 -4.51 -22.45 -3.86
C ALA A 183 -4.92 -21.61 -5.07
N CYS A 184 -4.42 -21.92 -6.27
CA CYS A 184 -4.81 -21.26 -7.50
C CYS A 184 -6.33 -21.36 -7.75
N VAL A 185 -6.91 -22.56 -7.62
CA VAL A 185 -8.36 -22.76 -7.79
C VAL A 185 -9.17 -21.88 -6.83
N VAL A 186 -8.78 -21.81 -5.56
CA VAL A 186 -9.46 -20.95 -4.58
C VAL A 186 -9.29 -19.48 -4.93
N LEU A 187 -8.07 -19.03 -5.26
CA LEU A 187 -7.81 -17.63 -5.61
C LEU A 187 -8.56 -17.20 -6.88
N GLU A 188 -8.61 -18.05 -7.90
CA GLU A 188 -9.39 -17.80 -9.11
C GLU A 188 -10.88 -17.67 -8.81
N SER A 189 -11.40 -18.50 -7.90
CA SER A 189 -12.79 -18.39 -7.44
C SER A 189 -13.09 -17.11 -6.70
N LEU A 190 -12.22 -16.74 -5.74
CA LEU A 190 -12.32 -15.47 -5.03
C LEU A 190 -12.22 -14.28 -5.99
N ASN A 191 -11.32 -14.35 -6.99
CA ASN A 191 -11.15 -13.28 -7.98
C ASN A 191 -12.41 -13.09 -8.83
N ARG A 192 -13.07 -14.17 -9.28
CA ARG A 192 -14.32 -14.06 -10.05
C ARG A 192 -15.41 -13.29 -9.30
N HIS A 193 -15.58 -13.55 -8.00
CA HIS A 193 -16.53 -12.82 -7.17
C HIS A 193 -16.19 -11.33 -7.04
N VAL A 194 -14.89 -11.00 -6.91
CA VAL A 194 -14.43 -9.61 -6.85
C VAL A 194 -14.60 -8.92 -8.21
N ASP A 195 -14.34 -9.60 -9.33
CA ASP A 195 -14.54 -9.06 -10.67
C ASP A 195 -16.01 -8.76 -10.97
N GLU A 196 -16.94 -9.62 -10.52
CA GLU A 196 -18.38 -9.37 -10.58
C GLU A 196 -18.77 -8.15 -9.75
N PHE A 197 -18.30 -8.07 -8.51
CA PHE A 197 -18.52 -6.93 -7.63
C PHE A 197 -17.99 -5.62 -8.23
N SER A 198 -16.75 -5.61 -8.73
CA SER A 198 -16.14 -4.44 -9.37
C SER A 198 -16.89 -4.00 -10.64
N ARG A 199 -17.42 -4.94 -11.43
CA ARG A 199 -18.29 -4.62 -12.58
C ARG A 199 -19.59 -3.97 -12.14
N GLY A 200 -20.22 -4.47 -11.07
CA GLY A 200 -21.44 -3.87 -10.50
C GLY A 200 -21.22 -2.45 -9.99
N LEU A 201 -20.06 -2.15 -9.40
CA LEU A 201 -19.70 -0.80 -8.96
C LEU A 201 -19.46 0.17 -10.13
N ASN A 202 -18.76 -0.27 -11.18
CA ASN A 202 -18.38 0.59 -12.32
C ASN A 202 -19.55 0.93 -13.26
N GLN A 203 -20.67 0.22 -13.19
CA GLN A 203 -21.88 0.50 -13.99
C GLN A 203 -22.73 1.66 -13.41
N VAL A 204 -22.27 2.28 -12.33
CA VAL A 204 -22.97 3.38 -11.66
C VAL A 204 -22.36 4.72 -12.07
N SER A 205 -23.14 5.54 -12.77
CA SER A 205 -22.91 6.98 -12.81
C SER A 205 -23.37 7.56 -11.47
N PHE A 206 -22.44 8.03 -10.63
CA PHE A 206 -22.82 8.94 -9.55
C PHE A 206 -23.37 10.20 -10.21
N SER A 207 -24.68 10.39 -10.16
CA SER A 207 -25.31 11.64 -10.57
C SER A 207 -24.74 12.75 -9.69
N SER A 208 -23.89 13.58 -10.26
CA SER A 208 -23.38 14.80 -9.63
C SER A 208 -24.57 15.61 -9.14
N THR A 209 -24.72 15.74 -7.82
CA THR A 209 -25.62 16.73 -7.24
C THR A 209 -25.11 18.11 -7.64
N THR A 210 -25.65 18.65 -8.73
CA THR A 210 -25.50 20.06 -9.09
C THR A 210 -26.08 20.89 -7.95
N SER A 211 -25.21 21.46 -7.13
CA SER A 211 -25.57 22.54 -6.22
C SER A 211 -25.99 23.74 -7.07
N THR A 212 -27.28 24.07 -7.05
CA THR A 212 -27.81 25.31 -7.61
C THR A 212 -27.15 26.50 -6.87
N PRO A 213 -26.54 27.47 -7.56
CA PRO A 213 -26.03 28.67 -6.90
C PRO A 213 -27.21 29.49 -6.39
N GLY A 214 -27.28 29.70 -5.08
CA GLY A 214 -28.24 30.60 -4.47
C GLY A 214 -28.01 32.05 -4.94
N SER A 215 -29.09 32.72 -5.31
CA SER A 215 -29.13 34.13 -5.72
C SER A 215 -28.50 35.05 -4.66
N PRO A 216 -27.78 36.12 -5.06
CA PRO A 216 -27.19 37.06 -4.12
C PRO A 216 -28.28 37.93 -3.48
N SER A 217 -28.35 37.93 -2.14
CA SER A 217 -29.13 38.90 -1.38
C SER A 217 -28.40 40.22 -1.36
N ASP A 218 -29.07 41.23 -1.91
CA ASP A 218 -28.74 42.64 -1.88
C ASP A 218 -28.59 43.15 -0.43
N LYS A 219 -27.45 43.77 -0.13
CA LYS A 219 -27.31 44.74 0.96
C LYS A 219 -26.31 45.83 0.57
N GLN A 220 -26.85 47.00 0.29
CA GLN A 220 -26.23 48.31 0.44
C GLN A 220 -27.21 49.22 1.21
N PRO A 221 -26.77 50.35 1.77
CA PRO A 221 -25.40 50.76 2.11
C PRO A 221 -25.13 50.77 3.63
#